data_AF-A0A6P2S9P2-F1
#
_entry.id   AF-A0A6P2S9P2-F1
#
_cell.length_a   1.000
_cell.length_b   1.000
_cell.length_c   1.000
_cell.angle_alpha   90.00
_cell.angle_beta   90.00
_cell.angle_gamma   90.00
#
_symmetry.space_group_name_H-M   'P 1'
#
loop_
_entity.id
_entity.type
_entity.pdbx_description
1 polymer ?
#
loop_
_entity_poly.entity_id
_entity_poly.type
_entity_poly.pdbx_seq_one_letter_code
_entity_poly.pdbx_strand_id
1 'polypeptide(L)'
;MSGPTITICPTMANPEAFSTIPELREELHRANATILKMADQLHSLSCVTQDISERLSRMVLGHMAGDQGAVKRELDDIVAKHVKVVQQPQGGLH
;
A
#
# COMPACT_ATOMS: atom_id res chain seq x y z
N MET A 1 18.43 -36.46 -2.32
CA MET A 1 18.02 -35.05 -2.12
C MET A 1 16.56 -34.95 -2.53
N SER A 2 15.65 -34.71 -1.58
CA SER A 2 14.22 -34.56 -1.90
C SER A 2 13.99 -33.18 -2.52
N GLY A 3 13.39 -33.15 -3.71
CA GLY A 3 13.02 -31.91 -4.40
C GLY A 3 11.97 -31.11 -3.62
N PRO A 4 11.73 -29.84 -4.00
CA PRO A 4 10.75 -29.00 -3.34
C PRO A 4 9.36 -29.64 -3.41
N THR A 5 8.71 -29.81 -2.25
CA THR A 5 7.30 -30.19 -2.19
C THR A 5 6.47 -28.98 -2.58
N ILE A 6 5.96 -28.97 -3.81
CA ILE A 6 4.94 -28.00 -4.23
C ILE A 6 3.64 -28.41 -3.54
N THR A 7 3.23 -27.65 -2.52
CA THR A 7 1.91 -27.81 -1.92
C THR A 7 0.88 -27.30 -2.93
N ILE A 8 0.31 -28.22 -3.72
CA ILE A 8 -0.76 -27.93 -4.67
C ILE A 8 -2.06 -27.78 -3.87
N CYS A 9 -2.35 -26.55 -3.44
CA CYS A 9 -3.69 -26.21 -2.98
C CYS A 9 -4.59 -25.97 -4.20
N PRO A 10 -5.88 -26.36 -4.17
CA PRO A 10 -6.81 -25.99 -5.24
C PRO A 10 -6.83 -24.47 -5.41
N THR A 11 -6.57 -24.00 -6.63
CA THR A 11 -6.56 -22.59 -6.98
C THR A 11 -7.01 -22.43 -8.42
N MET A 12 -7.62 -21.30 -8.77
CA MET A 12 -8.01 -21.00 -10.15
C MET A 12 -6.84 -21.08 -11.14
N ALA A 13 -5.58 -20.95 -10.68
CA ALA A 13 -4.39 -21.14 -11.52
C ALA A 13 -4.13 -22.60 -11.91
N ASN A 14 -4.81 -23.56 -11.28
CA ASN A 14 -4.81 -24.98 -11.63
C ASN A 14 -6.26 -25.53 -11.61
N PRO A 15 -7.01 -25.37 -12.71
CA PRO A 15 -8.43 -25.77 -12.76
C PRO A 15 -8.63 -27.28 -12.60
N GLU A 16 -7.65 -28.10 -12.98
CA GLU A 16 -7.69 -29.57 -12.82
C GLU A 16 -7.64 -30.00 -11.34
N ALA A 17 -7.37 -29.08 -10.41
CA ALA A 17 -7.41 -29.35 -8.98
C ALA A 17 -8.84 -29.41 -8.39
N PHE A 18 -9.87 -29.01 -9.15
CA PHE A 18 -11.27 -29.06 -8.72
C PHE A 18 -11.93 -30.33 -9.23
N SER A 19 -12.51 -31.11 -8.33
CA SER A 19 -13.23 -32.34 -8.68
C SER A 19 -14.74 -32.12 -8.77
N THR A 20 -15.24 -31.00 -8.24
CA THR A 20 -16.67 -30.71 -8.21
C THR A 20 -17.00 -29.24 -8.50
N ILE A 21 -18.21 -28.99 -8.98
CA ILE A 21 -18.73 -27.62 -9.23
C ILE A 21 -18.79 -26.78 -7.94
N PRO A 22 -19.23 -27.31 -6.78
CA PRO A 22 -19.20 -26.54 -5.52
C PRO A 22 -17.81 -26.03 -5.15
N GLU A 23 -16.76 -26.86 -5.24
CA GLU A 23 -15.37 -26.46 -4.96
C GLU A 23 -14.92 -25.29 -5.85
N LEU A 24 -15.25 -25.36 -7.14
CA LEU A 24 -14.97 -24.30 -8.09
C LEU A 24 -15.70 -22.99 -7.73
N ARG A 25 -16.98 -23.06 -7.32
CA ARG A 25 -17.74 -21.86 -6.92
C ARG A 25 -17.13 -21.20 -5.68
N GLU A 26 -16.73 -21.99 -4.70
CA GLU A 26 -16.08 -21.46 -3.50
C GLU A 26 -14.77 -20.75 -3.84
N GLU A 27 -13.95 -21.35 -4.70
CA GLU A 27 -12.71 -20.70 -5.12
C GLU A 27 -12.98 -19.43 -5.92
N LEU A 28 -13.97 -19.41 -6.81
CA LEU A 28 -14.39 -18.19 -7.51
C LEU A 28 -14.83 -17.10 -6.54
N HIS A 29 -15.56 -17.43 -5.48
CA HIS A 29 -15.93 -16.47 -4.45
C HIS A 29 -14.70 -15.93 -3.71
N ARG A 30 -13.74 -16.79 -3.35
CA ARG A 30 -12.47 -16.37 -2.71
C ARG A 30 -11.64 -15.48 -3.62
N ALA A 31 -11.53 -15.83 -4.90
CA ALA A 31 -10.82 -15.04 -5.91
C ALA A 31 -11.48 -13.66 -6.09
N ASN A 32 -12.81 -13.62 -6.22
CA ASN A 32 -13.56 -12.36 -6.33
C ASN A 32 -13.38 -11.46 -5.10
N ALA A 33 -13.46 -12.02 -3.90
CA ALA A 33 -13.22 -11.25 -2.67
C ALA A 33 -11.79 -10.68 -2.63
N THR A 34 -10.81 -11.46 -3.07
CA THR A 34 -9.40 -11.02 -3.15
C THR A 34 -9.23 -9.91 -4.17
N ILE A 35 -9.81 -10.03 -5.37
CA ILE A 35 -9.76 -9.01 -6.42
C ILE A 35 -10.40 -7.70 -5.94
N LEU A 36 -11.57 -7.77 -5.30
CA LEU A 36 -12.23 -6.58 -4.75
C LEU A 36 -11.38 -5.88 -3.70
N LYS A 37 -10.77 -6.65 -2.79
CA LYS A 37 -9.83 -6.11 -1.80
C LYS A 37 -8.61 -5.46 -2.45
N MET A 38 -8.03 -6.10 -3.47
CA MET A 38 -6.91 -5.53 -4.21
C MET A 38 -7.29 -4.24 -4.95
N ALA A 39 -8.49 -4.18 -5.53
CA ALA A 39 -8.99 -2.99 -6.20
C ALA A 39 -9.13 -1.80 -5.23
N ASP A 40 -9.66 -2.05 -4.02
CA ASP A 40 -9.74 -1.04 -2.95
C ASP A 40 -8.36 -0.56 -2.51
N GLN A 41 -7.42 -1.48 -2.31
CA GLN A 41 -6.03 -1.15 -1.97
C GLN A 41 -5.33 -0.33 -3.07
N LEU A 42 -5.55 -0.68 -4.34
CA LEU A 42 -5.03 0.08 -5.49
C LEU A 42 -5.63 1.49 -5.56
N HIS A 43 -6.94 1.61 -5.31
CA HIS A 43 -7.60 2.91 -5.28
C HIS A 43 -7.05 3.81 -4.18
N SER A 44 -6.91 3.26 -2.97
CA SER A 44 -6.29 3.97 -1.83
C SER A 44 -4.86 4.41 -2.16
N LEU A 45 -4.04 3.52 -2.73
CA LEU A 45 -2.67 3.84 -3.15
C LEU A 45 -2.64 4.94 -4.23
N SER A 46 -3.56 4.90 -5.19
CA SER A 46 -3.68 5.92 -6.24
C SER A 46 -3.99 7.29 -5.64
N CYS A 47 -4.92 7.36 -4.68
CA CYS A 47 -5.29 8.60 -4.01
C CYS A 47 -4.10 9.18 -3.23
N VAL A 48 -3.38 8.35 -2.47
CA VAL A 48 -2.19 8.77 -1.72
C VAL A 48 -1.09 9.25 -2.66
N THR A 49 -0.87 8.54 -3.77
CA THR A 49 0.15 8.92 -4.77
C THR A 49 -0.19 10.26 -5.40
N GLN A 50 -1.46 10.50 -5.74
CA GLN A 50 -1.91 11.77 -6.28
C GLN A 50 -1.72 12.93 -5.28
N ASP A 51 -2.09 12.75 -4.00
CA ASP A 51 -1.87 13.79 -2.97
C ASP A 51 -0.38 14.12 -2.82
N ILE A 52 0.49 13.11 -2.81
CA ILE A 52 1.94 13.30 -2.76
C ILE A 52 2.44 14.06 -4.00
N SER A 53 2.01 13.68 -5.20
CA SER A 53 2.41 14.35 -6.44
C SER A 53 1.98 15.82 -6.46
N GLU A 54 0.77 16.14 -6.00
CA GLU A 54 0.27 17.51 -5.92
C GLU A 54 1.07 18.34 -4.90
N ARG A 55 1.34 17.79 -3.71
CA ARG A 55 2.19 18.43 -2.68
C ARG A 55 3.60 18.71 -3.17
N LEU A 56 4.24 17.71 -3.81
CA LEU A 56 5.56 17.87 -4.40
C LEU A 56 5.57 18.97 -5.46
N SER A 57 4.54 19.00 -6.32
CA SER A 57 4.41 20.04 -7.35
C SER A 57 4.33 21.45 -6.73
N ARG A 58 3.53 21.63 -5.67
CA ARG A 58 3.44 22.91 -4.95
C ARG A 58 4.76 23.30 -4.30
N MET A 59 5.48 22.37 -3.68
CA MET A 59 6.80 22.64 -3.09
C MET A 59 7.83 23.03 -4.16
N VAL A 60 7.87 22.34 -5.30
CA VAL A 60 8.80 22.65 -6.40
C VAL A 60 8.51 24.05 -6.96
N LEU A 61 7.24 24.39 -7.19
CA LEU A 61 6.86 25.72 -7.67
C LEU A 61 7.21 26.82 -6.65
N GLY A 62 6.95 26.60 -5.37
CA GLY A 62 7.34 27.52 -4.30
C GLY A 62 8.85 27.73 -4.24
N HIS A 63 9.62 26.64 -4.36
CA HIS A 63 11.08 26.70 -4.41
C HIS A 63 11.59 27.49 -5.61
N MET A 64 11.05 27.24 -6.82
CA MET A 64 11.40 27.98 -8.03
C MET A 64 11.08 29.48 -7.92
N ALA A 65 10.00 29.84 -7.23
CA ALA A 65 9.61 31.22 -6.99
C ALA A 65 10.42 31.90 -5.85
N GLY A 66 11.28 31.15 -5.14
CA GLY A 66 11.97 31.63 -3.95
C GLY A 66 11.05 31.80 -2.73
N ASP A 67 9.82 31.31 -2.78
CA ASP A 67 8.84 31.38 -1.69
C ASP A 67 9.10 30.28 -0.65
N GLN A 68 10.05 30.57 0.25
CA GLN A 68 10.39 29.68 1.36
C GLN A 68 9.21 29.49 2.34
N GLY A 69 8.28 30.45 2.40
CA GLY A 69 7.10 30.37 3.26
C GLY A 69 6.12 29.30 2.79
N ALA A 70 5.87 29.25 1.48
CA ALA A 70 5.04 28.21 0.86
C ALA A 70 5.65 26.81 1.03
N VAL A 71 6.96 26.66 0.79
CA VAL A 71 7.66 25.37 0.98
C VAL A 71 7.57 24.91 2.42
N LYS A 72 7.85 25.80 3.39
CA LYS A 72 7.76 25.49 4.81
C LYS A 72 6.35 25.03 5.20
N ARG A 73 5.31 25.71 4.73
CA ARG A 73 3.91 25.37 5.05
C ARG A 73 3.56 23.95 4.57
N GLU A 74 3.93 23.59 3.34
CA GLU A 74 3.67 22.23 2.82
C GLU A 74 4.39 21.16 3.64
N LEU A 75 5.65 21.42 4.06
CA LEU A 75 6.40 20.51 4.92
C LEU A 75 5.78 20.37 6.32
N ASP A 76 5.39 21.49 6.94
CA ASP A 76 4.72 21.49 8.24
C ASP A 76 3.42 20.66 8.19
N ASP A 77 2.63 20.81 7.12
CA ASP A 77 1.42 20.04 6.88
C ASP A 77 1.69 18.53 6.70
N ILE A 78 2.79 18.17 6.02
CA ILE A 78 3.22 16.77 5.88
C ILE A 78 3.57 16.20 7.25
N VAL A 79 4.36 16.94 8.04
CA VAL A 79 4.77 16.51 9.39
C VAL A 79 3.55 16.29 10.28
N ALA A 80 2.61 17.23 10.31
CA ALA A 80 1.42 17.15 11.15
C ALA A 80 0.52 15.96 10.81
N LYS A 81 0.41 15.59 9.52
CA LYS A 81 -0.54 14.58 9.04
C LYS A 81 0.07 13.19 8.88
N HIS A 82 1.37 13.08 8.57
CA HIS A 82 1.98 11.83 8.11
C HIS A 82 3.20 11.38 8.92
N VAL A 83 3.83 12.26 9.69
CA VAL A 83 5.01 11.90 10.50
C VAL A 83 4.59 11.66 11.94
N LYS A 84 4.59 10.40 12.38
CA LYS A 84 4.59 10.07 13.80
C LYS A 84 6.04 10.02 14.28
N VAL A 85 6.48 11.09 14.96
CA VAL A 85 7.80 11.08 15.62
C VAL A 85 7.75 10.02 16.72
N VAL A 86 8.42 8.89 16.50
CA VAL A 86 8.71 7.93 17.56
C VAL A 86 9.74 8.60 18.47
N GLN A 87 9.30 9.13 19.61
CA GLN A 87 10.23 9.55 20.64
C GLN A 87 10.95 8.29 21.14
N GLN A 88 12.20 8.12 20.74
CA GLN A 88 13.10 7.16 21.37
C GLN A 88 13.21 7.56 22.85
N PRO A 89 12.92 6.68 23.82
CA PRO A 89 13.18 7.01 25.22
C PRO A 89 14.68 7.26 25.33
N GLN A 90 15.06 8.45 25.79
CA GLN A 90 16.41 8.71 26.26
C GLN A 90 16.62 7.83 27.50
N GLY A 91 17.06 6.59 27.26
CA GLY A 91 17.49 5.66 28.29
C GLY A 91 18.67 6.28 29.02
N GLY A 92 18.43 6.62 30.28
CA GLY A 92 19.33 7.40 31.12
C GLY A 92 20.71 6.77 31.27
N LEU A 93 21.68 7.67 31.41
CA LEU A 93 22.91 7.42 32.15
C LEU A 93 22.55 6.89 33.54
N HIS A 94 22.99 5.68 33.88
CA HIS A 94 23.41 5.27 35.24
C HIS A 94 24.17 3.95 35.16
#